data_AF-A0A9E1AX06-F1
#
_entry.id   AF-A0A9E1AX06-F1
#
_cell.length_a   1.000
_cell.length_b   1.000
_cell.length_c   1.000
_cell.angle_alpha   90.00
_cell.angle_beta   90.00
_cell.angle_gamma   90.00
#
_symmetry.space_group_name_H-M   'P 1'
#
loop_
_entity.id
_entity.type
_entity.pdbx_description
1 polymer ?
#
loop_
_entity_poly.entity_id
_entity_poly.type
_entity_poly.pdbx_seq_one_letter_code
_entity_poly.pdbx_strand_id
1 'polypeptide(L)'
;MKKHFSITLCIAMIFAMLVTLSGCGEKESEKFVGTWETELDMTETINEGFSEDAEMAKYLKVDDFKLTMVFTFHEDGTYKIDMDEEAFNNTYNGLVQSFKDGMKAYLEATAKKEGLEISADEVLKLSGTTMDALVNESLDKNTLMESFSGIKTEGKFDAEDGRLYTTDSKTSEINKEEYESYEFISDSELKLVEPVGSDDEDLNELYPLTLKKK
;
A
#
# COMPACT_ATOMS: atom_id res chain seq x y z
N MET A 1 13.54 -66.66 6.65
CA MET A 1 12.09 -66.32 6.72
C MET A 1 11.67 -66.47 8.18
N LYS A 2 11.20 -65.49 8.95
CA LYS A 2 10.57 -64.19 8.65
C LYS A 2 11.00 -63.18 9.73
N LYS A 3 12.07 -62.41 9.50
CA LYS A 3 12.43 -61.20 10.27
C LYS A 3 11.58 -59.97 9.87
N HIS A 4 10.44 -60.19 9.22
CA HIS A 4 9.60 -59.15 8.63
C HIS A 4 8.40 -58.75 9.49
N PHE A 5 8.28 -59.25 10.74
CA PHE A 5 7.13 -58.94 11.59
C PHE A 5 7.35 -57.72 12.52
N SER A 6 8.60 -57.34 12.81
CA SER A 6 8.89 -56.19 13.67
C SER A 6 9.04 -54.86 12.94
N ILE A 7 9.40 -54.85 11.66
CA ILE A 7 9.64 -53.60 10.92
C ILE A 7 8.31 -52.99 10.44
N THR A 8 7.33 -53.82 10.05
CA THR A 8 6.02 -53.37 9.58
C THR A 8 5.18 -52.72 10.69
N LEU A 9 5.38 -53.11 11.95
CA LEU A 9 4.66 -52.56 13.11
C LEU A 9 5.19 -51.15 13.51
N CYS A 10 6.48 -50.89 13.31
CA CYS A 10 7.07 -49.56 13.56
C CYS A 10 6.74 -48.56 12.45
N ILE A 11 6.66 -49.00 11.19
CA ILE A 11 6.30 -48.11 10.06
C ILE A 11 4.82 -47.69 10.16
N ALA A 12 3.92 -48.58 10.60
CA ALA A 12 2.51 -48.23 10.82
C ALA A 12 2.30 -47.19 11.94
N MET A 13 3.15 -47.18 12.98
CA MET A 13 3.08 -46.18 14.06
C MET A 13 3.61 -44.79 13.65
N ILE A 14 4.60 -44.72 12.76
CA ILE A 14 5.10 -43.43 12.23
C ILE A 14 4.10 -42.80 11.26
N PHE A 15 3.40 -43.61 10.45
CA PHE A 15 2.31 -43.11 9.60
C PHE A 15 1.07 -42.66 10.41
N ALA A 16 0.80 -43.24 11.59
CA ALA A 16 -0.30 -42.78 12.45
C ALA A 16 -0.03 -41.39 13.07
N MET A 17 1.24 -41.01 13.31
CA MET A 17 1.59 -39.65 13.78
C MET A 17 1.61 -38.61 12.66
N LEU A 18 1.92 -39.02 11.41
CA LEU A 18 1.86 -38.13 10.25
C LEU A 18 0.41 -37.82 9.80
N VAL A 19 -0.56 -38.66 10.15
CA VAL A 19 -1.99 -38.44 9.84
C VAL A 19 -2.73 -37.70 10.95
N THR A 20 -2.15 -37.54 12.14
CA THR A 20 -2.75 -36.72 13.22
C THR A 20 -2.45 -35.21 13.12
N LEU A 21 -1.65 -34.79 12.13
CA LEU A 21 -1.49 -33.37 11.74
C LEU A 21 -2.32 -32.99 10.51
N SER A 22 -3.22 -33.86 10.04
CA SER A 22 -4.42 -33.40 9.32
C SER A 22 -5.39 -32.85 10.35
N GLY A 23 -4.98 -31.78 11.03
CA GLY A 23 -5.87 -31.07 11.93
C GLY A 23 -7.11 -30.69 11.14
N CYS A 24 -8.28 -30.98 11.70
CA CYS A 24 -9.41 -30.07 11.58
C CYS A 24 -9.07 -28.73 12.27
N GLY A 25 -7.91 -28.16 11.93
CA GLY A 25 -7.54 -26.80 12.20
C GLY A 25 -8.27 -25.95 11.18
N GLU A 26 -8.77 -24.82 11.65
CA GLU A 26 -9.17 -23.69 10.83
C GLU A 26 -8.22 -23.57 9.64
N LYS A 27 -8.75 -23.52 8.41
CA LYS A 27 -7.89 -23.34 7.23
C LYS A 27 -7.08 -22.06 7.45
N GLU A 28 -5.80 -22.05 7.10
CA GLU A 28 -4.96 -20.88 7.38
C GLU A 28 -5.53 -19.59 6.76
N SER A 29 -6.21 -19.72 5.61
CA SER A 29 -7.00 -18.67 4.96
C SER A 29 -8.15 -18.11 5.79
N GLU A 30 -8.75 -18.88 6.71
CA GLU A 30 -9.81 -18.39 7.59
C GLU A 30 -9.28 -17.34 8.59
N LYS A 31 -7.98 -17.38 8.96
CA LYS A 31 -7.36 -16.36 9.82
C LYS A 31 -7.24 -14.98 9.16
N PHE A 32 -7.16 -14.96 7.83
CA PHE A 32 -7.14 -13.71 7.06
C PHE A 32 -8.50 -13.04 7.00
N VAL A 33 -9.60 -13.79 7.18
CA VAL A 33 -10.95 -13.26 7.01
C VAL A 33 -11.18 -12.04 7.91
N GLY A 34 -11.71 -10.99 7.30
CA GLY A 34 -11.95 -9.69 7.91
C GLY A 34 -11.35 -8.54 7.11
N THR A 35 -11.39 -7.37 7.72
CA THR A 35 -10.84 -6.14 7.15
C THR A 35 -9.57 -5.78 7.90
N TRP A 36 -8.54 -5.46 7.14
CA TRP A 36 -7.23 -5.05 7.61
C TRP A 36 -6.84 -3.75 6.94
N GLU A 37 -5.97 -2.97 7.57
CA GLU A 37 -5.45 -1.73 7.04
C GLU A 37 -3.96 -1.58 7.28
N THR A 38 -3.28 -0.90 6.36
CA THR A 38 -1.89 -0.47 6.50
C THR A 38 -1.76 0.97 6.04
N GLU A 39 -0.78 1.69 6.59
CA GLU A 39 -0.41 3.02 6.12
C GLU A 39 0.88 2.92 5.30
N LEU A 40 0.87 3.53 4.12
CA LEU A 40 2.05 3.72 3.27
C LEU A 40 2.48 5.18 3.39
N ASP A 41 3.71 5.42 3.82
CA ASP A 41 4.26 6.77 3.90
C ASP A 41 4.87 7.14 2.54
N MET A 42 4.22 8.07 1.82
CA MET A 42 4.66 8.55 0.51
C MET A 42 5.26 9.96 0.60
N THR A 43 5.59 10.43 1.81
CA THR A 43 6.08 11.80 2.03
C THR A 43 7.36 12.07 1.23
N GLU A 44 8.28 11.11 1.18
CA GLU A 44 9.53 11.24 0.43
C GLU A 44 9.25 11.30 -1.08
N THR A 45 8.46 10.38 -1.63
CA THR A 45 8.06 10.37 -3.05
C THR A 45 7.43 11.69 -3.49
N ILE A 46 6.55 12.27 -2.67
CA ILE A 46 5.94 13.57 -2.97
C ILE A 46 6.98 14.69 -2.95
N ASN A 47 7.89 14.69 -1.98
CA ASN A 47 8.94 15.71 -1.89
C ASN A 47 9.98 15.59 -3.01
N GLU A 48 10.28 14.38 -3.47
CA GLU A 48 11.13 14.14 -4.64
C GLU A 48 10.49 14.73 -5.90
N GLY A 49 9.18 14.55 -6.08
CA GLY A 49 8.42 15.18 -7.17
C GLY A 49 8.52 16.72 -7.15
N PHE A 50 8.47 17.35 -5.97
CA PHE A 50 8.70 18.81 -5.86
C PHE A 50 10.15 19.23 -6.08
N SER A 51 11.10 18.31 -5.91
CA SER A 51 12.54 18.59 -5.96
C SER A 51 13.10 18.69 -7.39
N GLU A 52 12.30 18.41 -8.41
CA GLU A 52 12.68 18.56 -9.82
C GLU A 52 13.05 20.02 -10.18
N ASP A 53 12.47 21.00 -9.50
CA ASP A 53 12.87 22.42 -9.59
C ASP A 53 13.54 22.88 -8.30
N ALA A 54 14.87 23.07 -8.35
CA ALA A 54 15.69 23.42 -7.19
C ALA A 54 15.35 24.79 -6.55
N GLU A 55 14.71 25.73 -7.27
CA GLU A 55 14.27 26.99 -6.69
C GLU A 55 12.92 26.82 -5.99
N MET A 56 12.00 26.03 -6.56
CA MET A 56 10.70 25.74 -5.93
C MET A 56 10.82 24.77 -4.75
N ALA A 57 11.71 23.79 -4.80
CA ALA A 57 11.97 22.80 -3.74
C ALA A 57 12.35 23.42 -2.38
N LYS A 58 12.85 24.67 -2.39
CA LYS A 58 13.16 25.43 -1.16
C LYS A 58 11.91 25.86 -0.39
N TYR A 59 10.78 25.94 -1.09
CA TYR A 59 9.52 26.45 -0.56
C TYR A 59 8.43 25.39 -0.54
N LEU A 60 8.48 24.42 -1.47
CA LEU A 60 7.55 23.29 -1.54
C LEU A 60 8.14 22.09 -0.81
N LYS A 61 7.62 21.86 0.40
CA LYS A 61 7.90 20.67 1.19
C LYS A 61 6.64 20.23 1.93
N VAL A 62 6.45 18.93 2.00
CA VAL A 62 5.39 18.27 2.77
C VAL A 62 6.02 17.50 3.91
N ASP A 63 5.43 17.61 5.09
CA ASP A 63 5.91 16.94 6.30
C ASP A 63 5.26 15.58 6.52
N ASP A 64 4.06 15.35 5.96
CA ASP A 64 3.30 14.12 6.11
C ASP A 64 2.37 13.91 4.90
N PHE A 65 2.53 12.78 4.22
CA PHE A 65 1.61 12.29 3.21
C PHE A 65 1.52 10.77 3.30
N LYS A 66 0.43 10.28 3.91
CA LYS A 66 0.20 8.85 4.12
C LYS A 66 -1.05 8.38 3.40
N LEU A 67 -0.93 7.21 2.76
CA LEU A 67 -2.02 6.49 2.12
C LEU A 67 -2.45 5.34 3.02
N THR A 68 -3.73 5.32 3.38
CA THR A 68 -4.30 4.17 4.09
C THR A 68 -4.89 3.20 3.07
N MET A 69 -4.36 1.98 3.06
CA MET A 69 -4.81 0.88 2.20
C MET A 69 -5.63 -0.10 3.03
N VAL A 70 -6.76 -0.55 2.48
CA VAL A 70 -7.73 -1.43 3.14
C VAL A 70 -7.81 -2.75 2.39
N PHE A 71 -7.51 -3.83 3.09
CA PHE A 71 -7.53 -5.21 2.61
C PHE A 71 -8.73 -5.90 3.22
N THR A 72 -9.64 -6.42 2.41
CA THR A 72 -10.79 -7.18 2.87
C THR A 72 -10.71 -8.59 2.32
N PHE A 73 -10.62 -9.58 3.20
CA PHE A 73 -10.64 -11.00 2.87
C PHE A 73 -11.98 -11.59 3.28
N HIS A 74 -12.64 -12.25 2.34
CA HIS A 74 -13.99 -12.81 2.51
C HIS A 74 -13.94 -14.32 2.78
N GLU A 75 -14.95 -14.83 3.47
CA GLU A 75 -15.08 -16.27 3.79
C GLU A 75 -15.16 -17.17 2.55
N ASP A 76 -15.58 -16.63 1.40
CA ASP A 76 -15.70 -17.37 0.14
C ASP A 76 -14.37 -17.51 -0.63
N GLY A 77 -13.26 -17.04 -0.04
CA GLY A 77 -11.94 -17.06 -0.66
C GLY A 77 -11.71 -15.94 -1.66
N THR A 78 -12.55 -14.89 -1.66
CA THR A 78 -12.30 -13.67 -2.43
C THR A 78 -11.69 -12.56 -1.58
N TYR A 79 -10.97 -11.63 -2.21
CA TYR A 79 -10.41 -10.47 -1.53
C TYR A 79 -10.58 -9.20 -2.36
N LYS A 80 -10.43 -8.06 -1.68
CA LYS A 80 -10.36 -6.74 -2.28
C LYS A 80 -9.33 -5.89 -1.53
N ILE A 81 -8.49 -5.18 -2.29
CA ILE A 81 -7.62 -4.11 -1.82
C ILE A 81 -8.16 -2.80 -2.38
N ASP A 82 -8.38 -1.82 -1.50
CA ASP A 82 -8.83 -0.48 -1.88
C ASP A 82 -8.07 0.57 -1.06
N MET A 83 -8.17 1.82 -1.48
CA MET A 83 -7.69 2.95 -0.70
C MET A 83 -8.82 3.48 0.18
N ASP A 84 -8.51 3.86 1.42
CA ASP A 84 -9.45 4.62 2.23
C ASP A 84 -9.60 6.04 1.65
N GLU A 85 -10.68 6.27 0.90
CA GLU A 85 -10.94 7.53 0.21
C GLU A 85 -11.08 8.71 1.18
N GLU A 86 -11.61 8.48 2.39
CA GLU A 86 -11.75 9.54 3.39
C GLU A 86 -10.39 9.94 3.94
N ALA A 87 -9.54 8.97 4.29
CA ALA A 87 -8.17 9.21 4.71
C ALA A 87 -7.36 9.91 3.61
N PHE A 88 -7.49 9.45 2.36
CA PHE A 88 -6.85 10.09 1.21
C PHE A 88 -7.28 11.55 1.04
N ASN A 89 -8.58 11.84 1.15
CA ASN A 89 -9.08 13.21 1.04
C ASN A 89 -8.47 14.14 2.09
N ASN A 90 -8.29 13.65 3.31
CA ASN A 90 -7.68 14.42 4.39
C ASN A 90 -6.20 14.70 4.11
N THR A 91 -5.44 13.67 3.75
CA THR A 91 -4.02 13.79 3.36
C THR A 91 -3.86 14.73 2.14
N TYR A 92 -4.70 14.59 1.12
CA TYR A 92 -4.68 15.44 -0.07
C TYR A 92 -4.97 16.92 0.25
N ASN A 93 -5.93 17.20 1.13
CA ASN A 93 -6.19 18.58 1.55
C ASN A 93 -4.99 19.19 2.29
N GLY A 94 -4.26 18.38 3.07
CA GLY A 94 -2.98 18.77 3.67
C GLY A 94 -1.93 19.12 2.62
N LEU A 95 -1.75 18.25 1.62
CA LEU A 95 -0.86 18.49 0.49
C LEU A 95 -1.17 19.80 -0.23
N VAL A 96 -2.45 20.03 -0.55
CA VAL A 96 -2.91 21.26 -1.21
C VAL A 96 -2.57 22.48 -0.36
N GLN A 97 -2.76 22.42 0.96
CA GLN A 97 -2.46 23.54 1.84
C GLN A 97 -0.95 23.83 1.88
N SER A 98 -0.11 22.80 2.03
CA SER A 98 1.35 22.94 1.98
C SER A 98 1.82 23.52 0.66
N PHE A 99 1.25 23.08 -0.46
CA PHE A 99 1.56 23.64 -1.77
C PHE A 99 1.17 25.11 -1.88
N LYS A 100 -0.03 25.49 -1.44
CA LYS A 100 -0.47 26.90 -1.45
C LYS A 100 0.46 27.79 -0.63
N ASP A 101 0.88 27.33 0.55
CA ASP A 101 1.75 28.11 1.43
C ASP A 101 3.17 28.23 0.87
N GLY A 102 3.72 27.14 0.33
CA GLY A 102 5.01 27.15 -0.35
C GLY A 102 5.02 28.03 -1.60
N MET A 103 3.98 27.95 -2.44
CA MET A 103 3.85 28.81 -3.61
C MET A 103 3.73 30.29 -3.26
N LYS A 104 3.02 30.65 -2.19
CA LYS A 104 2.97 32.05 -1.72
C LYS A 104 4.36 32.54 -1.33
N ALA A 105 5.09 31.76 -0.53
CA ALA A 105 6.44 32.12 -0.11
C ALA A 105 7.40 32.26 -1.31
N TYR A 106 7.30 31.34 -2.28
CA TYR A 106 8.06 31.40 -3.52
C TYR A 106 7.78 32.67 -4.34
N LEU A 107 6.50 33.00 -4.55
CA LEU A 107 6.08 34.17 -5.32
C LEU A 107 6.52 35.49 -4.65
N GLU A 108 6.35 35.61 -3.33
CA GLU A 108 6.77 36.80 -2.58
C GLU A 108 8.30 36.96 -2.56
N ALA A 109 9.04 35.86 -2.40
CA ALA A 109 10.49 35.89 -2.47
C ALA A 109 10.99 36.29 -3.87
N THR A 110 10.31 35.81 -4.92
CA THR A 110 10.63 36.14 -6.32
C THR A 110 10.34 37.61 -6.62
N ALA A 111 9.16 38.12 -6.23
CA ALA A 111 8.81 39.54 -6.38
C ALA A 111 9.84 40.45 -5.69
N LYS A 112 10.22 40.10 -4.45
CA LYS A 112 11.24 40.84 -3.69
C LYS A 112 12.60 40.84 -4.38
N LYS A 113 13.01 39.73 -4.99
CA LYS A 113 14.26 39.62 -5.77
C LYS A 113 14.25 40.53 -6.99
N GLU A 114 13.07 40.78 -7.57
CA GLU A 114 12.85 41.72 -8.68
C GLU A 114 12.65 43.17 -8.24
N GLY A 115 12.72 43.46 -6.94
CA GLY A 115 12.55 44.80 -6.38
C GLY A 115 11.09 45.23 -6.22
N LEU A 116 10.15 44.28 -6.27
CA LEU A 116 8.73 44.49 -6.03
C LEU A 116 8.37 44.02 -4.62
N GLU A 117 7.84 44.91 -3.78
CA GLU A 117 7.31 44.57 -2.46
C GLU A 117 5.79 44.41 -2.54
N ILE A 118 5.34 43.33 -3.18
CA ILE A 118 3.93 42.99 -3.37
C ILE A 118 3.63 41.58 -2.85
N SER A 119 2.38 41.34 -2.50
CA SER A 119 1.91 40.03 -2.01
C SER A 119 1.82 38.99 -3.13
N ALA A 120 1.81 37.70 -2.78
CA ALA A 120 1.60 36.62 -3.75
C ALA A 120 0.28 36.80 -4.54
N ASP A 121 -0.81 37.23 -3.88
CA ASP A 121 -2.10 37.46 -4.53
C ASP A 121 -2.03 38.57 -5.58
N GLU A 122 -1.23 39.62 -5.35
CA GLU A 122 -0.98 40.67 -6.33
C GLU A 122 -0.14 40.17 -7.50
N VAL A 123 0.88 39.35 -7.26
CA VAL A 123 1.67 38.69 -8.31
C VAL A 123 0.74 37.86 -9.20
N LEU A 124 -0.09 36.99 -8.61
CA LEU A 124 -1.04 36.14 -9.34
C LEU A 124 -2.03 36.97 -10.16
N LYS A 125 -2.54 38.06 -9.60
CA LYS A 125 -3.47 38.97 -10.28
C LYS A 125 -2.81 39.66 -11.48
N LEU A 126 -1.55 40.09 -11.36
CA LEU A 126 -0.79 40.67 -12.48
C LEU A 126 -0.54 39.62 -13.58
N SER A 127 -0.31 38.37 -13.20
CA SER A 127 -0.17 37.23 -14.12
C SER A 127 -1.50 36.70 -14.68
N GLY A 128 -2.65 37.22 -14.23
CA GLY A 128 -3.97 36.80 -14.72
C GLY A 128 -4.40 35.40 -14.27
N THR A 129 -3.84 34.89 -13.16
CA THR A 129 -4.14 33.57 -12.61
C THR A 129 -4.60 33.67 -11.13
N THR A 130 -4.95 32.54 -10.53
CA THR A 130 -5.29 32.43 -9.10
C THR A 130 -4.54 31.26 -8.48
N MET A 131 -4.40 31.26 -7.15
CA MET A 131 -3.76 30.17 -6.42
C MET A 131 -4.51 28.84 -6.62
N ASP A 132 -5.85 28.88 -6.64
CA ASP A 132 -6.66 27.68 -6.88
C ASP A 132 -6.49 27.13 -8.31
N ALA A 133 -6.29 28.01 -9.31
CA ALA A 133 -5.98 27.57 -10.66
C ALA A 133 -4.62 26.84 -10.73
N LEU A 134 -3.60 27.37 -10.05
CA LEU A 134 -2.29 26.72 -9.95
C LEU A 134 -2.36 25.36 -9.25
N VAL A 135 -3.11 25.26 -8.15
CA VAL A 135 -3.35 23.98 -7.46
C VAL A 135 -4.00 22.97 -8.40
N ASN A 136 -5.06 23.36 -9.11
CA ASN A 136 -5.74 22.44 -10.01
C ASN A 136 -4.85 21.99 -11.19
N GLU A 137 -3.92 22.83 -11.63
CA GLU A 137 -2.98 22.50 -12.70
C GLU A 137 -1.83 21.59 -12.21
N SER A 138 -1.30 21.85 -11.00
CA SER A 138 -0.12 21.15 -10.48
C SER A 138 -0.45 19.91 -9.64
N LEU A 139 -1.59 19.91 -8.95
CA LEU A 139 -2.00 18.87 -7.99
C LEU A 139 -3.42 18.42 -8.29
N ASP A 140 -3.69 17.95 -9.51
CA ASP A 140 -5.00 17.39 -9.84
C ASP A 140 -5.26 16.12 -9.01
N LYS A 141 -6.31 16.17 -8.19
CA LYS A 141 -6.69 15.09 -7.28
C LYS A 141 -6.96 13.78 -8.00
N ASN A 142 -7.65 13.83 -9.14
CA ASN A 142 -8.04 12.61 -9.85
C ASN A 142 -6.82 11.94 -10.45
N THR A 143 -5.93 12.73 -11.06
CA THR A 143 -4.64 12.27 -11.58
C THR A 143 -3.81 11.61 -10.47
N LEU A 144 -3.71 12.25 -9.30
CA LEU A 144 -2.99 11.69 -8.16
C LEU A 144 -3.63 10.39 -7.66
N MET A 145 -4.96 10.32 -7.59
CA MET A 145 -5.66 9.10 -7.19
C MET A 145 -5.51 7.98 -8.23
N GLU A 146 -5.49 8.32 -9.51
CA GLU A 146 -5.23 7.39 -10.61
C GLU A 146 -3.82 6.82 -10.57
N SER A 147 -2.82 7.60 -10.15
CA SER A 147 -1.45 7.10 -9.95
C SER A 147 -1.38 5.95 -8.93
N PHE A 148 -2.31 5.91 -7.97
CA PHE A 148 -2.41 4.83 -6.99
C PHE A 148 -3.46 3.76 -7.34
N SER A 149 -4.16 3.91 -8.47
CA SER A 149 -5.23 2.98 -8.85
C SER A 149 -4.73 1.58 -9.15
N GLY A 150 -3.46 1.44 -9.57
CA GLY A 150 -2.80 0.14 -9.77
C GLY A 150 -2.70 -0.73 -8.51
N ILE A 151 -2.79 -0.13 -7.32
CA ILE A 151 -2.79 -0.84 -6.04
C ILE A 151 -4.18 -1.43 -5.73
N LYS A 152 -5.25 -0.90 -6.34
CA LYS A 152 -6.60 -1.40 -6.14
C LYS A 152 -6.80 -2.67 -6.95
N THR A 153 -7.00 -3.79 -6.26
CA THR A 153 -7.23 -5.09 -6.91
C THR A 153 -8.34 -5.87 -6.20
N GLU A 154 -8.97 -6.78 -6.92
CA GLU A 154 -9.87 -7.77 -6.37
C GLU A 154 -9.73 -9.11 -7.07
N GLY A 155 -9.99 -10.18 -6.33
CA GLY A 155 -10.02 -11.51 -6.93
C GLY A 155 -10.08 -12.60 -5.89
N LYS A 156 -9.27 -13.66 -6.04
CA LYS A 156 -9.26 -14.79 -5.12
C LYS A 156 -7.97 -14.84 -4.33
N PHE A 157 -8.07 -15.35 -3.11
CA PHE A 157 -6.92 -15.63 -2.29
C PHE A 157 -6.98 -17.04 -1.72
N ASP A 158 -5.81 -17.58 -1.40
CA ASP A 158 -5.65 -18.78 -0.60
C ASP A 158 -4.40 -18.63 0.24
N ALA A 159 -4.32 -19.33 1.36
CA ALA A 159 -3.18 -19.24 2.25
C ALA A 159 -2.86 -20.61 2.85
N GLU A 160 -1.60 -21.01 2.75
CA GLU A 160 -1.09 -22.27 3.30
C GLU A 160 0.44 -22.16 3.52
N ASP A 161 0.93 -22.75 4.61
CA ASP A 161 2.35 -22.86 4.94
C ASP A 161 3.08 -21.50 4.94
N GLY A 162 2.44 -20.44 5.46
CA GLY A 162 3.01 -19.09 5.53
C GLY A 162 3.11 -18.37 4.18
N ARG A 163 2.35 -18.82 3.17
CA ARG A 163 2.31 -18.24 1.82
C ARG A 163 0.90 -17.80 1.47
N LEU A 164 0.75 -16.51 1.16
CA LEU A 164 -0.49 -15.91 0.70
C LEU A 164 -0.43 -15.86 -0.82
N TYR A 165 -1.39 -16.51 -1.46
CA TYR A 165 -1.51 -16.53 -2.91
C TYR A 165 -2.70 -15.68 -3.31
N THR A 166 -2.52 -14.84 -4.31
CA THR A 166 -3.58 -13.96 -4.82
C THR A 166 -3.69 -14.11 -6.34
N THR A 167 -4.85 -13.74 -6.87
CA THR A 167 -5.05 -13.54 -8.30
C THR A 167 -6.00 -12.38 -8.48
N ASP A 168 -5.70 -11.48 -9.41
CA ASP A 168 -6.53 -10.32 -9.77
C ASP A 168 -7.72 -10.72 -10.66
N SER A 169 -8.29 -11.90 -10.40
CA SER A 169 -9.40 -12.47 -11.16
C SER A 169 -10.28 -13.34 -10.29
N LYS A 170 -11.59 -13.08 -10.34
CA LYS A 170 -12.60 -13.91 -9.68
C LYS A 170 -12.86 -15.24 -10.40
N THR A 171 -12.32 -15.44 -11.59
CA THR A 171 -12.59 -16.63 -12.42
C THR A 171 -11.37 -17.49 -12.65
N SER A 172 -10.17 -16.90 -12.64
CA SER A 172 -8.91 -17.62 -12.83
C SER A 172 -8.62 -18.56 -11.65
N GLU A 173 -7.78 -19.55 -11.91
CA GLU A 173 -7.12 -20.33 -10.88
C GLU A 173 -5.95 -19.54 -10.30
N ILE A 174 -5.66 -19.78 -9.03
CA ILE A 174 -4.55 -19.14 -8.32
C ILE A 174 -3.23 -19.73 -8.82
N ASN A 175 -2.29 -18.87 -9.24
CA ASN A 175 -0.92 -19.30 -9.52
C ASN A 175 -0.21 -19.57 -8.19
N LYS A 176 0.29 -20.80 -8.00
CA LYS A 176 1.00 -21.20 -6.77
C LYS A 176 2.53 -20.98 -6.87
N GLU A 177 3.03 -20.49 -8.00
CA GLU A 177 4.44 -20.11 -8.18
C GLU A 177 4.73 -18.68 -7.69
N GLU A 178 3.72 -17.83 -7.65
CA GLU A 178 3.77 -16.44 -7.17
C GLU A 178 3.02 -16.33 -5.85
N TYR A 179 3.66 -15.78 -4.82
CA TYR A 179 3.05 -15.63 -3.49
C TYR A 179 3.72 -14.55 -2.66
N GLU A 180 3.01 -14.06 -1.65
CA GLU A 180 3.57 -13.23 -0.60
C GLU A 180 3.84 -14.09 0.63
N SER A 181 5.04 -13.99 1.19
CA SER A 181 5.33 -14.60 2.48
C SER A 181 4.70 -13.76 3.60
N TYR A 182 4.17 -14.40 4.64
CA TYR A 182 3.53 -13.68 5.74
C TYR A 182 3.80 -14.28 7.12
N GLU A 183 3.57 -13.46 8.14
CA GLU A 183 3.63 -13.83 9.55
C GLU A 183 2.48 -13.15 10.32
N PHE A 184 1.66 -13.95 11.01
CA PHE A 184 0.74 -13.40 12.01
C PHE A 184 1.51 -13.07 13.28
N ILE A 185 1.66 -11.78 13.57
CA ILE A 185 2.26 -11.27 14.82
C ILE A 185 1.28 -11.45 15.98
N SER A 186 -0.02 -11.24 15.72
CA SER A 186 -1.13 -11.49 16.64
C SER A 186 -2.45 -11.68 15.88
N ASP A 187 -3.56 -11.94 16.57
CA ASP A 187 -4.90 -12.06 15.96
C ASP A 187 -5.37 -10.75 15.26
N SER A 188 -4.73 -9.62 15.57
CA SER A 188 -5.04 -8.30 15.03
C SER A 188 -3.90 -7.66 14.25
N GLU A 189 -2.79 -8.37 14.05
CA GLU A 189 -1.60 -7.83 13.38
C GLU A 189 -0.96 -8.90 12.48
N LEU A 190 -0.92 -8.61 11.18
CA LEU A 190 -0.41 -9.44 10.12
C LEU A 190 0.74 -8.71 9.44
N LYS A 191 1.86 -9.39 9.23
CA LYS A 191 2.99 -8.86 8.47
C LYS A 191 3.10 -9.60 7.15
N LEU A 192 3.02 -8.87 6.04
CA LEU A 192 3.41 -9.37 4.73
C LEU A 192 4.89 -9.03 4.54
N VAL A 193 5.73 -10.05 4.31
CA VAL A 193 7.18 -9.94 4.48
C VAL A 193 7.86 -9.57 3.18
N GLU A 194 7.64 -10.36 2.13
CA GLU A 194 8.14 -10.11 0.78
C GLU A 194 7.30 -10.91 -0.23
N PRO A 195 7.12 -10.38 -1.46
CA PRO A 195 6.61 -11.16 -2.58
C PRO A 195 7.71 -12.07 -3.14
N VAL A 196 7.29 -13.22 -3.65
CA VAL A 196 8.14 -14.26 -4.25
C VAL A 196 7.59 -14.59 -5.62
N GLY A 197 8.46 -14.59 -6.63
CA GLY A 197 8.08 -14.86 -8.03
C GLY A 197 7.55 -13.63 -8.78
N SER A 198 7.42 -12.48 -8.10
CA SER A 198 7.16 -11.18 -8.74
C SER A 198 8.47 -10.52 -9.14
N ASP A 199 8.56 -10.09 -10.40
CA ASP A 199 9.66 -9.26 -10.93
C ASP A 199 9.35 -7.75 -10.83
N ASP A 200 8.27 -7.36 -10.13
CA ASP A 200 7.85 -5.97 -9.97
C ASP A 200 8.66 -5.27 -8.86
N GLU A 201 9.70 -4.54 -9.26
CA GLU A 201 10.60 -3.82 -8.36
C GLU A 201 9.86 -2.74 -7.54
N ASP A 202 8.87 -2.07 -8.12
CA ASP A 202 8.12 -0.98 -7.46
C ASP A 202 7.25 -1.54 -6.32
N LEU A 203 6.60 -2.70 -6.53
CA LEU A 203 5.84 -3.38 -5.49
C LEU A 203 6.74 -3.88 -4.35
N ASN A 204 7.96 -4.33 -4.67
CA ASN A 204 8.91 -4.85 -3.67
C ASN A 204 9.36 -3.78 -2.67
N GLU A 205 9.44 -2.51 -3.08
CA GLU A 205 9.83 -1.39 -2.20
C GLU A 205 8.79 -1.10 -1.10
N LEU A 206 7.54 -1.52 -1.28
CA LEU A 206 6.49 -1.36 -0.28
C LEU A 206 6.61 -2.35 0.88
N TYR A 207 7.40 -3.40 0.73
CA TYR A 207 7.56 -4.44 1.74
C TYR A 207 8.69 -4.14 2.75
N PRO A 208 8.55 -4.60 4.00
CA PRO A 208 7.42 -5.36 4.54
C PRO A 208 6.21 -4.47 4.89
N LEU A 209 5.00 -5.02 4.69
CA LEU A 209 3.75 -4.37 5.07
C LEU A 209 3.25 -4.90 6.41
N THR A 210 2.80 -4.00 7.28
CA THR A 210 2.17 -4.37 8.57
C THR A 210 0.71 -3.98 8.55
N LEU A 211 -0.14 -4.99 8.41
CA LEU A 211 -1.58 -4.89 8.36
C LEU A 211 -2.16 -5.04 9.77
N LYS A 212 -3.04 -4.12 10.14
CA LYS A 212 -3.78 -4.15 11.42
C LYS A 212 -5.24 -4.43 11.16
N LYS A 213 -5.84 -5.28 11.98
CA LYS A 213 -7.26 -5.62 11.86
C LYS A 213 -8.12 -4.42 12.30
N LYS A 214 -9.14 -4.11 11.51
CA LYS A 214 -10.08 -2.99 11.75
C LYS A 214 -11.19 -3.36 12.72
#